data_AF-A0A1Y1IR91-F1
#
_entry.id   AF-A0A1Y1IR91-F1
#
_cell.length_a   1.000
_cell.length_b   1.000
_cell.length_c   1.000
_cell.angle_alpha   90.00
_cell.angle_beta   90.00
_cell.angle_gamma   90.00
#
_symmetry.space_group_name_H-M   'P 1'
#
loop_
_entity.id
_entity.type
_entity.pdbx_description
1 polymer ?
#
loop_
_entity_poly.entity_id
_entity_poly.type
_entity_poly.pdbx_seq_one_letter_code
_entity_poly.pdbx_strand_id
1 'polypeptide(L)'
;MGSTLELVRGELFVPDFVQQLDANPDILNVRNGVLLLRTGMLDAHRPEYMCSKIAETDFMGIEYPAPLVDAFLGDIFNHDSELVDYVRKLYGYALNGHTREEIFVLLLGAGGEHLLD
;
A
#
# COMPACT_ATOMS: atom_id res chain seq x y z
N MET A 1 7.79 14.01 -41.94
CA MET A 1 8.96 13.53 -41.17
C MET A 1 8.41 12.63 -40.09
N GLY A 2 8.72 11.32 -40.12
CA GLY A 2 8.27 10.38 -39.09
C GLY A 2 8.84 10.79 -37.74
N SER A 3 8.03 10.72 -36.68
CA SER A 3 8.48 11.16 -35.36
C SER A 3 9.64 10.28 -34.89
N THR A 4 10.58 10.82 -34.10
CA THR A 4 11.69 10.05 -33.53
C THR A 4 11.21 8.76 -32.86
N LEU A 5 10.03 8.79 -32.21
CA LEU A 5 9.35 7.63 -31.61
C LEU A 5 9.09 6.47 -32.59
N GLU A 6 8.80 6.75 -33.87
CA GLU A 6 8.60 5.69 -34.88
C GLU A 6 9.91 4.98 -35.22
N LEU A 7 11.02 5.72 -35.20
CA LEU A 7 12.35 5.23 -35.56
C LEU A 7 12.96 4.35 -34.45
N VAL A 8 12.68 4.66 -33.18
CA VAL A 8 13.23 3.91 -32.03
C VAL A 8 12.30 2.78 -31.53
N ARG A 9 11.10 2.61 -32.11
CA ARG A 9 10.08 1.67 -31.61
C ARG A 9 10.59 0.23 -31.47
N GLY A 10 11.44 -0.22 -32.39
CA GLY A 10 12.04 -1.56 -32.35
C GLY A 10 13.18 -1.72 -31.34
N GLU A 11 13.84 -0.62 -30.98
CA GLU A 11 14.96 -0.54 -30.02
C GLU A 11 14.47 -0.33 -28.58
N LEU A 12 13.26 0.19 -28.39
CA LEU A 12 12.62 0.40 -27.09
C LEU A 12 12.02 -0.89 -26.49
N PHE A 13 12.21 -2.04 -27.14
CA PHE A 13 11.76 -3.31 -26.59
C PHE A 13 12.67 -3.74 -25.44
N VAL A 14 12.20 -3.53 -24.22
CA VAL A 14 12.81 -4.07 -23.01
C VAL A 14 12.03 -5.33 -22.62
N PRO A 15 12.64 -6.53 -22.69
CA PRO A 15 12.01 -7.75 -22.22
C PRO A 15 11.54 -7.60 -20.77
N ASP A 16 10.35 -8.11 -20.49
CA ASP A 16 9.75 -8.13 -19.15
C ASP A 16 9.56 -6.76 -18.48
N PHE A 17 9.59 -5.66 -19.24
CA PHE A 17 9.45 -4.30 -18.69
C PHE A 17 8.18 -4.14 -17.86
N VAL A 18 7.04 -4.64 -18.35
CA VAL A 18 5.76 -4.54 -17.64
C VAL A 18 5.81 -5.28 -16.30
N GLN A 19 6.54 -6.39 -16.25
CA GLN A 19 6.73 -7.19 -15.04
C GLN A 19 7.70 -6.56 -14.04
N GLN A 20 8.54 -5.61 -14.47
CA GLN A 20 9.40 -4.84 -13.59
C GLN A 20 8.67 -3.67 -12.93
N LEU A 21 7.59 -3.17 -13.54
CA LEU A 21 6.77 -2.12 -12.97
C LEU A 21 6.04 -2.63 -11.71
N ASP A 22 6.10 -1.83 -10.65
CA ASP A 22 5.48 -2.12 -9.35
C ASP A 22 5.90 -3.48 -8.74
N ALA A 23 7.08 -4.00 -9.11
CA ALA A 23 7.52 -5.34 -8.74
C ALA A 23 8.15 -5.45 -7.35
N ASN A 24 8.49 -4.32 -6.72
CA ASN A 24 9.14 -4.32 -5.41
C ASN A 24 8.09 -4.25 -4.28
N PRO A 25 7.87 -5.34 -3.51
CA PRO A 25 6.89 -5.38 -2.43
C PRO A 25 7.29 -4.58 -1.19
N ASP A 26 8.55 -4.16 -1.06
CA ASP A 26 9.07 -3.51 0.14
C ASP A 26 9.03 -1.96 0.06
N ILE A 27 8.37 -1.41 -0.97
CA ILE A 27 8.21 0.03 -1.16
C ILE A 27 6.74 0.40 -1.43
N LEU A 28 6.35 1.61 -1.05
CA LEU A 28 5.06 2.19 -1.39
C LEU A 28 5.26 3.59 -1.96
N ASN A 29 4.81 3.79 -3.21
CA ASN A 29 4.85 5.09 -3.86
C ASN A 29 3.70 5.96 -3.33
N VAL A 30 4.02 7.05 -2.64
CA VAL A 30 3.08 8.01 -2.04
C VAL A 30 3.27 9.39 -2.67
N ARG A 31 2.36 10.33 -2.45
CA ARG A 31 2.40 11.64 -3.14
C ARG A 31 3.68 12.44 -2.91
N ASN A 32 4.32 12.28 -1.75
CA ASN A 32 5.51 13.02 -1.34
C ASN A 32 6.82 12.19 -1.38
N GLY A 33 6.82 10.98 -1.94
CA GLY A 33 8.03 10.17 -2.08
C GLY A 33 7.77 8.67 -2.21
N VAL A 34 8.83 7.89 -2.01
CA VAL A 34 8.76 6.42 -1.95
C VAL A 34 9.04 5.99 -0.51
N LEU A 35 8.02 5.44 0.14
CA LEU A 35 8.13 4.93 1.50
C LEU A 35 8.79 3.55 1.47
N LEU A 36 9.91 3.41 2.17
CA LEU A 36 10.60 2.14 2.39
C LEU A 36 9.92 1.40 3.54
N LEU A 37 9.14 0.36 3.24
CA LEU A 37 8.26 -0.31 4.22
C LEU A 37 9.04 -1.01 5.34
N ARG A 38 10.28 -1.44 5.08
CA ARG A 38 11.14 -2.10 6.09
C ARG A 38 11.65 -1.14 7.17
N THR A 39 11.83 0.13 6.84
CA THR A 39 12.48 1.12 7.71
C THR A 39 11.56 2.26 8.13
N GLY A 40 10.43 2.45 7.42
CA GLY A 40 9.56 3.60 7.61
C GLY A 40 10.16 4.92 7.10
N MET A 41 11.25 4.86 6.33
CA MET A 41 11.90 6.06 5.77
C MET A 41 11.29 6.45 4.43
N LEU A 42 11.18 7.75 4.19
CA LEU A 42 10.73 8.31 2.92
C LEU A 42 11.96 8.72 2.08
N ASP A 43 12.09 8.17 0.87
CA ASP A 43 13.07 8.62 -0.13
C ASP A 43 12.39 9.44 -1.23
N ALA A 44 13.16 10.23 -1.95
CA ALA A 44 12.71 10.99 -3.12
C ALA A 44 12.32 10.05 -4.27
N HIS A 45 11.34 10.47 -5.07
CA HIS A 45 10.95 9.76 -6.29
C HIS A 45 12.11 9.64 -7.28
N ARG A 46 12.25 8.45 -7.83
CA ARG A 46 13.33 8.05 -8.73
C ARG A 46 12.83 6.97 -9.69
N PRO A 47 13.11 7.06 -11.01
CA PRO A 47 12.68 6.05 -11.98
C PRO A 47 13.14 4.63 -11.64
N GLU A 48 14.26 4.50 -10.92
CA GLU A 48 14.85 3.24 -10.48
C GLU A 48 13.92 2.39 -9.59
N TYR A 49 12.93 3.02 -8.94
CA TYR A 49 11.92 2.30 -8.16
C TYR A 49 10.86 1.62 -9.03
N MET A 50 10.77 1.97 -10.33
CA MET A 50 9.84 1.37 -11.29
C MET A 50 8.37 1.43 -10.86
N CYS A 51 7.98 2.46 -10.11
CA CYS A 51 6.58 2.65 -9.68
C CYS A 51 5.74 3.23 -10.83
N SER A 52 4.68 2.53 -11.23
CA SER A 52 3.69 3.01 -12.20
C SER A 52 2.41 3.53 -11.53
N LYS A 53 2.19 3.15 -10.26
CA LYS A 53 1.05 3.56 -9.44
C LYS A 53 1.51 4.46 -8.29
N ILE A 54 0.61 5.31 -7.79
CA ILE A 54 0.84 6.19 -6.64
C ILE A 54 -0.38 6.17 -5.71
N ALA A 55 -0.14 6.07 -4.41
CA ALA A 55 -1.15 6.37 -3.41
C ALA A 55 -1.26 7.89 -3.27
N GLU A 56 -2.45 8.44 -3.50
CA GLU A 56 -2.72 9.89 -3.53
C GLU A 56 -2.78 10.53 -2.12
N THR A 57 -1.86 10.13 -1.24
CA THR A 57 -1.72 10.65 0.13
C THR A 57 -0.27 10.96 0.43
N ASP A 58 -0.02 11.92 1.31
CA ASP A 58 1.32 12.14 1.85
C ASP A 58 1.59 11.16 2.98
N PHE A 59 2.82 10.66 3.05
CA PHE A 59 3.32 10.04 4.26
C PHE A 59 3.80 11.12 5.23
N MET A 60 3.17 11.16 6.40
CA MET A 60 3.42 12.18 7.42
C MET A 60 4.34 11.69 8.55
N GLY A 61 4.86 10.45 8.45
CA GLY A 61 5.68 9.80 9.47
C GLY A 61 4.98 8.62 10.15
N ILE A 62 5.75 7.69 10.71
CA ILE A 62 5.23 6.46 11.34
C ILE A 62 4.43 6.75 12.61
N GLU A 63 4.80 7.82 13.32
CA GLU A 63 4.14 8.29 14.55
C GLU A 63 3.01 9.29 14.25
N TYR A 64 2.64 9.49 12.98
CA TYR A 64 1.60 10.45 12.65
C TYR A 64 0.24 9.97 13.18
N PRO A 65 -0.47 10.79 13.98
CA PRO A 65 -1.69 10.35 14.63
C PRO A 65 -2.81 10.10 13.61
N ALA A 66 -3.52 9.00 13.78
CA ALA A 66 -4.64 8.61 12.93
C ALA A 66 -5.93 8.42 13.76
N PRO A 67 -6.41 9.48 14.46
CA PRO A 67 -7.48 9.35 15.46
C PRO A 67 -8.80 8.82 14.90
N LEU A 68 -9.11 9.11 13.63
CA LEU A 68 -10.29 8.57 12.96
C LEU A 68 -10.17 7.06 12.72
N VAL A 69 -8.98 6.58 12.34
CA VAL A 69 -8.72 5.15 12.14
C VAL A 69 -8.71 4.44 13.49
N ASP A 70 -8.09 5.03 14.50
CA ASP A 70 -8.03 4.48 15.86
C ASP A 70 -9.43 4.37 16.47
N ALA A 71 -10.26 5.41 16.34
CA ALA A 71 -11.65 5.38 16.79
C ALA A 71 -12.45 4.33 16.02
N PHE A 72 -12.36 4.32 14.69
CA PHE A 72 -13.08 3.35 13.85
C PHE A 72 -12.73 1.90 14.22
N LEU A 73 -11.45 1.56 14.34
CA LEU A 73 -11.00 0.22 14.72
C LEU A 73 -11.45 -0.13 16.15
N GLY A 74 -11.38 0.83 17.08
CA GLY A 74 -11.94 0.65 18.42
C GLY A 74 -13.42 0.29 18.37
N ASP A 75 -14.22 1.07 17.64
CA ASP A 75 -15.67 0.91 17.58
C ASP A 75 -16.07 -0.45 16.98
N ILE A 76 -15.51 -0.83 15.82
CA ILE A 76 -15.90 -2.06 15.13
C ILE A 76 -15.42 -3.34 15.82
N PHE A 77 -14.42 -3.23 16.69
CA PHE A 77 -13.87 -4.34 17.47
C PHE A 77 -14.20 -4.23 18.98
N ASN A 78 -15.21 -3.43 19.36
CA ASN A 78 -15.65 -3.26 20.76
C ASN A 78 -14.53 -2.90 21.75
N HIS A 79 -13.56 -2.11 21.30
CA HIS A 79 -12.35 -1.73 22.02
C HIS A 79 -11.50 -2.91 22.52
N ASP A 80 -11.62 -4.08 21.88
CA ASP A 80 -10.71 -5.20 22.10
C ASP A 80 -9.31 -4.85 21.55
N SER A 81 -8.41 -4.46 22.45
CA SER A 81 -7.06 -4.03 22.10
C SER A 81 -6.24 -5.13 21.41
N GLU A 82 -6.43 -6.40 21.79
CA GLU A 82 -5.67 -7.50 21.20
C GLU A 82 -6.11 -7.73 19.75
N LEU A 83 -7.42 -7.68 19.50
CA LEU A 83 -7.98 -7.81 18.15
C LEU A 83 -7.61 -6.61 17.27
N VAL A 84 -7.68 -5.38 17.80
CA VAL A 84 -7.26 -4.17 17.10
C VAL A 84 -5.78 -4.27 16.68
N ASP A 85 -4.90 -4.69 17.59
CA ASP A 85 -3.47 -4.83 17.30
C ASP A 85 -3.18 -5.95 16.28
N TYR A 86 -3.95 -7.05 16.33
CA TYR A 86 -3.87 -8.09 15.31
C TYR A 86 -4.27 -7.56 13.93
N VAL A 87 -5.39 -6.84 13.84
CA VAL A 87 -5.90 -6.31 12.57
C VAL A 87 -4.97 -5.24 11.98
N ARG A 88 -4.35 -4.39 12.82
CA ARG A 88 -3.30 -3.46 12.36
C ARG A 88 -2.12 -4.19 11.72
N LYS A 89 -1.65 -5.28 12.33
CA LYS A 89 -0.58 -6.12 11.75
C LYS A 89 -1.03 -6.76 10.43
N LEU A 90 -2.26 -7.24 10.36
CA LEU A 90 -2.83 -7.82 9.14
C LEU A 90 -2.88 -6.80 7.99
N TYR A 91 -3.29 -5.56 8.26
CA TYR A 91 -3.26 -4.49 7.25
C TYR A 91 -1.85 -4.12 6.82
N GLY A 92 -0.89 -4.06 7.76
CA GLY A 92 0.52 -3.88 7.43
C GLY A 92 1.10 -5.01 6.56
N TYR A 93 0.67 -6.24 6.80
CA TYR A 93 1.02 -7.39 5.96
C TYR A 93 0.39 -7.28 4.57
N ALA A 94 -0.89 -6.94 4.48
CA ALA A 94 -1.57 -6.75 3.20
C ALA A 94 -0.92 -5.64 2.34
N LEU A 95 -0.36 -4.60 2.97
CA LEU A 95 0.27 -3.48 2.30
C LEU A 95 1.53 -3.88 1.51
N ASN A 96 2.34 -4.81 2.03
CA ASN A 96 3.60 -5.21 1.38
C ASN A 96 3.41 -6.29 0.29
N GLY A 97 2.21 -6.88 0.17
CA GLY A 97 1.90 -7.85 -0.89
C GLY A 97 2.70 -9.17 -0.81
N HIS A 98 3.43 -9.43 0.27
CA HIS A 98 4.07 -10.72 0.48
C HIS A 98 3.00 -11.77 0.78
N THR A 99 3.19 -12.99 0.27
CA THR A 99 2.32 -14.16 0.53
C THR A 99 3.07 -15.24 1.32
N ARG A 100 3.96 -14.82 2.24
CA ARG A 100 4.78 -15.74 3.04
C ARG A 100 3.98 -16.46 4.12
N GLU A 101 3.01 -15.75 4.70
CA GLU A 101 2.14 -16.29 5.72
C GLU A 101 1.00 -17.08 5.07
N GLU A 102 0.87 -18.35 5.42
CA GLU A 102 -0.22 -19.23 5.00
C GLU A 102 -1.48 -18.95 5.85
N ILE A 103 -2.02 -17.74 5.74
CA ILE A 103 -3.17 -17.28 6.54
C ILE A 103 -4.42 -17.08 5.67
N PHE A 104 -5.56 -17.47 6.23
CA PHE A 104 -6.88 -17.18 5.68
C PHE A 104 -7.70 -16.45 6.75
N VAL A 105 -8.12 -15.22 6.45
CA VAL A 105 -8.82 -14.36 7.42
C VAL A 105 -10.30 -14.26 7.07
N LEU A 106 -11.17 -14.52 8.05
CA LEU A 106 -12.60 -14.34 7.96
C LEU A 106 -13.02 -13.19 8.88
N LEU A 107 -13.47 -12.07 8.30
CA LEU A 107 -14.05 -10.96 9.05
C LEU A 107 -15.56 -11.18 9.15
N LEU A 108 -16.02 -11.74 10.27
CA LEU A 108 -17.42 -12.06 10.51
C LEU A 108 -18.04 -11.04 11.46
N GLY A 109 -19.14 -10.42 11.04
CA GLY A 109 -19.95 -9.54 11.88
C GLY A 109 -21.43 -9.78 11.60
N ALA A 110 -22.30 -9.40 12.54
CA ALA A 110 -23.75 -9.61 12.45
C ALA A 110 -24.46 -8.79 11.34
N GLY A 111 -23.70 -8.01 10.54
CA GLY A 111 -24.22 -7.04 9.58
C GLY A 111 -24.45 -5.68 10.24
N GLY A 112 -24.08 -4.61 9.53
CA GLY A 112 -24.35 -3.24 9.96
C GLY A 112 -25.68 -2.76 9.41
N GLU A 113 -26.79 -3.16 10.03
CA GLU A 113 -28.08 -2.48 9.82
C GLU A 113 -28.25 -1.41 10.89
N HIS A 114 -28.63 -0.21 10.46
CA HIS A 114 -28.87 0.95 11.33
C HIS A 114 -29.76 0.60 12.52
N LEU A 115 -29.20 0.61 13.73
CA LEU A 115 -29.97 0.87 14.95
C LEU A 115 -30.29 2.37 14.95
N LEU A 116 -31.37 2.74 14.25
CA LEU A 116 -32.15 3.91 14.61
C LEU A 116 -32.91 3.55 15.88
N ASP A 117 -32.40 4.00 17.02
CA ASP A 117 -33.22 4.32 18.19
C ASP A 117 -33.78 5.75 18.02
#